data_AF-A0A928E756-F1
#
_entry.id   AF-A0A928E756-F1
#
_cell.length_a   1.000
_cell.length_b   1.000
_cell.length_c   1.000
_cell.angle_alpha   90.00
_cell.angle_beta   90.00
_cell.angle_gamma   90.00
#
_symmetry.space_group_name_H-M   'P 1'
#
loop_
_entity.id
_entity.type
_entity.pdbx_description
1 polymer ?
#
loop_
_entity_poly.entity_id
_entity_poly.type
_entity_poly.pdbx_seq_one_letter_code
_entity_poly.pdbx_strand_id
1 'polypeptide(L)'
;MFEKHAKYFRNALVRANYQNLDKNIPYTMEYLNKFFGNLLLGEKNRFDNRKMQIKEMGAKTTQKTTQKILDVLVKNPSATRAELASAMGLSPDGVKWNLDKLKKSGKIRRVGPDRGGHWEIV
;
A
#
# COMPACT_ATOMS: atom_id res chain seq x y z
N MET A 1 -17.54 -29.60 11.34
CA MET A 1 -17.01 -28.24 11.60
C MET A 1 -15.69 -28.03 10.87
N PHE A 2 -14.67 -28.85 11.12
CA PHE A 2 -13.32 -28.68 10.55
C PHE A 2 -13.29 -28.67 9.01
N GLU A 3 -13.84 -29.70 8.36
CA GLU A 3 -13.89 -29.83 6.90
C GLU A 3 -14.48 -28.60 6.20
N LYS A 4 -15.62 -28.10 6.70
CA LYS A 4 -16.32 -26.92 6.15
C LYS A 4 -15.52 -25.61 6.29
N HIS A 5 -14.52 -25.58 7.16
CA HIS A 5 -13.76 -24.38 7.50
C HIS A 5 -12.24 -24.53 7.32
N ALA A 6 -11.79 -25.56 6.60
CA ALA A 6 -10.38 -25.85 6.38
C ALA A 6 -9.60 -24.65 5.79
N LYS A 7 -10.22 -23.88 4.88
CA LYS A 7 -9.62 -22.66 4.31
C LYS A 7 -9.34 -21.60 5.37
N TYR A 8 -10.25 -21.40 6.32
CA TYR A 8 -10.06 -20.47 7.42
C TYR A 8 -8.93 -20.94 8.33
N PHE A 9 -8.93 -22.22 8.71
CA PHE A 9 -7.90 -22.81 9.56
C PHE A 9 -6.50 -22.70 8.95
N ARG A 10 -6.35 -23.03 7.65
CA ARG A 10 -5.10 -22.83 6.92
C ARG A 10 -4.62 -21.38 7.00
N ASN A 11 -5.50 -20.42 6.74
CA ASN A 11 -5.14 -19.00 6.77
C ASN A 11 -4.81 -18.51 8.19
N ALA A 12 -5.50 -19.03 9.21
CA ALA A 12 -5.21 -18.74 10.60
C ALA A 12 -3.82 -19.24 11.00
N LEU A 13 -3.42 -20.43 10.57
CA LEU A 13 -2.07 -20.95 10.78
C LEU A 13 -1.00 -20.06 10.12
N VAL A 14 -1.26 -19.54 8.93
CA VAL A 14 -0.34 -18.59 8.29
C VAL A 14 -0.22 -17.32 9.13
N ARG A 15 -1.33 -16.74 9.62
CA ARG A 15 -1.27 -15.52 10.46
C ARG A 15 -0.63 -15.76 11.84
N ALA A 16 -0.75 -16.96 12.38
CA ALA A 16 -0.11 -17.36 13.63
C ALA A 16 1.41 -17.48 13.50
N ASN A 17 1.91 -17.91 12.34
CA ASN A 17 3.33 -18.19 12.11
C ASN A 17 4.07 -17.14 11.27
N TYR A 18 3.36 -16.19 10.65
CA TYR A 18 3.96 -15.16 9.79
C TYR A 18 4.05 -13.81 10.50
N GLN A 19 5.28 -13.30 10.62
CA GLN A 19 5.59 -11.94 11.04
C GLN A 19 6.47 -11.21 10.00
N ASN A 20 6.23 -9.92 9.80
CA ASN A 20 7.07 -9.03 9.01
C ASN A 20 6.94 -7.60 9.55
N LEU A 21 7.85 -7.21 10.44
CA LEU A 21 7.79 -5.93 11.15
C LEU A 21 8.09 -4.74 10.23
N ASP A 22 8.96 -4.90 9.23
CA ASP A 22 9.25 -3.86 8.23
C ASP A 22 8.01 -3.42 7.46
N LYS A 23 7.06 -4.34 7.29
CA LYS A 23 5.76 -4.09 6.64
C LYS A 23 4.63 -3.85 7.64
N ASN A 24 4.95 -3.71 8.93
CA ASN A 24 4.01 -3.56 10.03
C ASN A 24 2.98 -4.70 10.13
N ILE A 25 3.44 -5.94 9.95
CA ILE A 25 2.62 -7.15 10.01
C ILE A 25 3.08 -7.98 11.23
N PRO A 26 2.47 -7.81 12.41
CA PRO A 26 2.72 -8.70 13.53
C PRO A 26 2.08 -10.07 13.28
N TYR A 27 2.61 -11.11 13.93
CA TYR A 27 1.92 -12.39 14.05
C TYR A 27 0.70 -12.25 14.97
N THR A 28 -0.29 -13.13 14.84
CA THR A 28 -1.46 -13.13 15.75
C THR A 28 -2.09 -14.51 15.86
N MET A 29 -2.43 -14.91 17.10
CA MET A 29 -3.14 -16.16 17.40
C MET A 29 -4.66 -16.01 17.40
N GLU A 30 -5.19 -14.80 17.26
CA GLU A 30 -6.63 -14.50 17.41
C GLU A 30 -7.52 -15.42 16.56
N TYR A 31 -7.14 -15.64 15.30
CA TYR A 31 -7.92 -16.45 14.36
C TYR A 31 -7.87 -17.94 14.69
N LEU A 32 -6.73 -18.40 15.17
CA LEU A 32 -6.56 -19.79 15.58
C LEU A 32 -7.35 -20.07 16.88
N ASN A 33 -7.30 -19.13 17.82
CA ASN A 33 -8.10 -19.18 19.05
C ASN A 33 -9.60 -19.18 18.75
N LYS A 34 -10.08 -18.36 17.82
CA LYS A 34 -11.50 -18.39 17.37
C LYS A 34 -11.90 -19.74 16.79
N PHE A 35 -11.00 -20.36 16.02
CA PHE A 35 -11.26 -21.67 15.44
C PHE A 35 -11.36 -22.75 16.53
N PHE A 36 -10.40 -22.79 17.46
CA PHE A 36 -10.40 -23.75 18.55
C PHE A 36 -11.47 -23.48 19.60
N GLY A 37 -11.83 -22.23 19.89
CA GLY A 37 -12.94 -21.88 20.76
C GLY A 37 -14.26 -22.45 20.22
N ASN A 38 -14.50 -22.34 18.91
CA ASN A 38 -15.67 -22.97 18.31
C ASN A 38 -15.61 -24.51 18.33
N LEU A 39 -14.41 -25.08 18.16
CA LEU A 39 -14.23 -26.54 18.06
C LEU A 39 -14.28 -27.24 19.43
N LEU A 40 -13.63 -26.66 20.44
CA LEU A 40 -13.38 -27.27 21.74
C LEU A 40 -14.31 -26.75 22.83
N LEU A 41 -14.72 -25.48 22.75
CA LEU A 41 -15.49 -24.80 23.78
C LEU A 41 -16.95 -24.51 23.36
N GLY A 42 -17.33 -24.89 22.13
CA GLY A 42 -18.68 -24.66 21.61
C GLY A 42 -19.00 -23.18 21.34
N GLU A 43 -17.98 -22.33 21.22
CA GLU A 43 -18.18 -20.92 20.89
C GLU A 43 -18.78 -20.74 19.48
N LYS A 44 -19.34 -19.55 19.22
CA LYS A 44 -20.00 -19.21 17.95
C LYS A 44 -19.30 -18.07 17.22
N ASN A 45 -17.96 -18.03 17.29
CA ASN A 45 -17.17 -17.03 16.58
C ASN A 45 -17.39 -17.10 15.07
N ARG A 46 -17.47 -15.95 14.42
CA ARG A 46 -17.56 -15.87 12.96
C ARG A 46 -16.19 -16.04 12.31
N PHE A 47 -16.13 -16.90 11.30
CA PHE A 47 -14.95 -17.07 10.45
C PHE A 47 -14.96 -16.10 9.27
N ASP A 48 -14.15 -15.04 9.34
CA ASP A 48 -13.96 -14.08 8.25
C ASP A 48 -12.53 -14.12 7.70
N ASN A 49 -12.37 -14.70 6.51
CA ASN A 49 -11.07 -14.78 5.84
C ASN A 49 -10.54 -13.42 5.37
N ARG A 50 -11.39 -12.41 5.17
CA ARG A 50 -10.96 -11.09 4.68
C ARG A 50 -10.14 -10.35 5.74
N LYS A 51 -10.43 -10.58 7.02
CA LYS A 51 -9.67 -9.99 8.14
C LYS A 51 -8.24 -10.54 8.24
N MET A 52 -8.01 -11.75 7.75
CA MET A 52 -6.68 -12.38 7.70
C MET A 52 -5.86 -11.95 6.49
N GLN A 53 -6.42 -11.18 5.55
CA GLN A 53 -5.65 -10.70 4.40
C GLN A 53 -4.59 -9.70 4.86
N ILE A 54 -3.35 -10.05 4.61
CA ILE A 54 -2.20 -9.18 4.81
C ILE A 54 -2.22 -8.15 3.68
N LYS A 55 -2.64 -6.92 3.99
CA LYS A 55 -2.45 -5.78 3.09
C LYS A 55 -1.10 -5.17 3.41
N GLU A 56 -0.15 -5.27 2.49
CA GLU A 56 1.07 -4.47 2.60
C GLU A 56 0.65 -2.99 2.61
N MET A 57 0.91 -2.31 3.72
CA MET A 57 0.48 -0.93 3.91
C MET A 57 1.37 -0.02 3.04
N GLY A 58 0.97 0.19 1.78
CA GLY A 58 1.22 1.38 0.93
C GLY A 58 2.65 1.84 0.62
N ALA A 59 3.68 1.42 1.35
CA ALA A 59 5.02 1.97 1.23
C ALA A 59 5.65 1.61 -0.12
N LYS A 60 5.51 0.35 -0.58
CA LYS A 60 6.07 -0.09 -1.86
C LYS A 60 5.36 0.52 -3.07
N THR A 61 4.03 0.62 -3.05
CA THR A 61 3.28 1.18 -4.18
C THR A 61 3.49 2.68 -4.31
N THR A 62 3.49 3.42 -3.19
CA THR A 62 3.76 4.87 -3.22
C THR A 62 5.22 5.17 -3.56
N GLN A 63 6.19 4.39 -3.07
CA GLN A 63 7.60 4.55 -3.47
C GLN A 63 7.81 4.28 -4.97
N LYS A 64 7.21 3.21 -5.52
CA LYS A 64 7.29 2.92 -6.97
C LYS A 64 6.69 4.03 -7.83
N THR A 65 5.55 4.59 -7.43
CA THR A 65 4.92 5.70 -8.17
C THR A 65 5.73 6.99 -8.05
N THR A 66 6.27 7.27 -6.86
CA THR A 66 7.12 8.44 -6.61
C THR A 66 8.41 8.37 -7.45
N GLN A 67 9.02 7.19 -7.55
CA GLN A 67 10.21 6.98 -8.37
C GLN A 67 9.92 7.17 -9.86
N LYS A 68 8.82 6.61 -10.37
CA LYS A 68 8.39 6.83 -11.76
C LYS A 68 8.17 8.31 -12.08
N ILE A 69 7.62 9.08 -11.14
CA ILE A 69 7.46 10.53 -11.30
C ILE A 69 8.83 11.20 -11.46
N LEU A 70 9.80 10.87 -10.59
CA LEU A 70 11.15 11.42 -10.69
C LEU A 70 11.80 11.06 -12.04
N ASP A 71 11.69 9.81 -12.49
CA ASP A 71 12.25 9.37 -13.77
C ASP A 71 11.66 10.14 -14.97
N VAL A 72 10.37 10.48 -14.93
CA VAL A 72 9.74 11.31 -15.96
C VAL A 72 10.20 12.77 -15.86
N LEU A 73 10.35 13.31 -14.65
CA LEU A 73 10.84 14.68 -14.45
C LEU A 73 12.29 14.87 -14.90
N VAL A 74 13.14 13.83 -14.81
CA VAL A 74 14.49 13.85 -15.39
C VAL A 74 14.42 13.98 -16.91
N LYS A 75 13.50 13.27 -17.57
CA LYS A 75 13.37 13.27 -19.04
C LYS A 75 12.64 14.49 -19.58
N ASN A 76 11.67 15.01 -18.84
CA ASN A 76 10.88 16.18 -19.20
C ASN A 76 10.65 17.08 -17.97
N PRO A 77 11.60 17.97 -17.65
CA PRO A 77 11.49 18.89 -16.52
C PRO A 77 10.28 19.83 -16.63
N SER A 78 9.84 20.17 -17.84
CA SER A 78 8.67 21.03 -18.06
C SER A 78 7.32 20.32 -17.92
N ALA A 79 7.31 19.01 -17.63
CA ALA A 79 6.08 18.22 -17.63
C ALA A 79 5.00 18.80 -16.72
N THR A 80 3.79 18.92 -17.28
CA THR A 80 2.62 19.35 -16.54
C THR A 80 2.02 18.20 -15.74
N ARG A 81 1.20 18.53 -14.74
CA ARG A 81 0.46 17.52 -13.95
C ARG A 81 -0.42 16.61 -14.82
N ALA A 82 -1.01 17.15 -15.90
CA ALA A 82 -1.88 16.41 -16.81
C ALA A 82 -1.08 15.42 -17.67
N GLU A 83 0.07 15.84 -18.19
CA GLU A 83 0.98 14.99 -18.95
C GLU A 83 1.54 13.86 -18.08
N LEU A 84 1.93 14.17 -16.84
CA LEU A 84 2.36 13.16 -15.86
C LEU A 84 1.25 12.13 -15.59
N ALA A 85 0.01 12.58 -15.40
CA ALA A 85 -1.13 11.70 -15.18
C ALA A 85 -1.38 10.77 -16.38
N SER A 86 -1.36 11.32 -17.59
CA SER A 86 -1.55 10.58 -18.83
C SER A 86 -0.43 9.56 -19.09
N ALA A 87 0.82 9.97 -18.94
CA ALA A 87 1.99 9.12 -19.19
C ALA A 87 2.10 7.94 -18.20
N MET A 88 1.58 8.09 -16.97
CA MET A 88 1.68 7.07 -15.93
C MET A 88 0.39 6.29 -15.69
N GLY A 89 -0.72 6.64 -16.36
CA GLY A 89 -2.04 6.04 -16.12
C GLY A 89 -2.57 6.30 -14.71
N LEU A 90 -2.27 7.46 -14.13
CA LEU A 90 -2.70 7.85 -12.78
C LEU A 90 -3.80 8.93 -12.85
N SER A 91 -4.57 9.06 -11.76
CA SER A 91 -5.47 10.20 -11.64
C SER A 91 -4.68 11.50 -11.44
N PRO A 92 -5.16 12.64 -11.98
CA PRO A 92 -4.52 13.94 -11.77
C PRO A 92 -4.32 14.29 -10.28
N ASP A 93 -5.28 13.88 -9.43
CA ASP A 93 -5.19 14.08 -7.98
C ASP A 93 -4.14 13.19 -7.32
N GLY A 94 -3.99 11.95 -7.80
CA GLY A 94 -2.91 11.06 -7.36
C GLY A 94 -1.54 11.62 -7.71
N VAL A 95 -1.38 12.20 -8.89
CA VAL A 95 -0.12 12.88 -9.28
C VAL A 95 0.13 14.10 -8.42
N LYS A 96 -0.89 14.95 -8.20
CA LYS A 96 -0.78 16.13 -7.31
C LYS A 96 -0.31 15.72 -5.91
N TRP A 97 -0.94 14.69 -5.32
CA TRP A 97 -0.56 14.20 -4.00
C TRP A 97 0.90 13.73 -3.92
N ASN A 98 1.39 13.00 -4.94
CA ASN A 98 2.78 12.55 -4.98
C ASN A 98 3.76 13.71 -5.19
N LEU A 99 3.44 14.70 -6.02
CA LEU A 99 4.26 15.91 -6.20
C LEU A 99 4.34 16.74 -4.92
N ASP A 100 3.22 16.94 -4.22
CA ASP A 100 3.18 17.65 -2.94
C ASP A 100 4.02 16.92 -1.88
N LYS A 101 3.97 15.58 -1.88
CA LYS A 101 4.80 14.74 -1.00
C LYS A 101 6.29 14.91 -1.33
N LEU A 102 6.67 14.86 -2.60
CA LEU A 102 8.05 15.05 -3.06
C LEU A 102 8.59 16.44 -2.70
N LYS A 103 7.77 17.48 -2.90
CA LYS A 103 8.08 18.86 -2.54
C LYS A 103 8.26 19.02 -1.03
N LYS A 104 7.36 18.45 -0.22
CA LYS A 104 7.48 18.46 1.26
C LYS A 104 8.72 17.71 1.75
N SER A 105 9.12 16.64 1.07
CA SER A 105 10.34 15.91 1.37
C SER A 105 11.63 16.58 0.85
N GLY A 106 11.52 17.73 0.18
CA GLY A 106 12.67 18.48 -0.34
C GLY A 106 13.33 17.86 -1.57
N LYS A 107 12.72 16.87 -2.24
CA LYS A 107 13.32 16.15 -3.38
C LYS A 107 13.13 16.85 -4.73
N ILE A 108 12.10 17.68 -4.85
CA ILE A 108 11.81 18.43 -6.07
C ILE A 108 11.40 19.86 -5.75
N ARG A 109 11.67 20.77 -6.68
CA ARG A 109 11.27 22.17 -6.65
C ARG A 109 10.71 22.59 -8.02
N ARG A 110 9.64 23.38 -8.02
CA ARG A 110 9.16 24.05 -9.25
C ARG A 110 9.83 25.42 -9.35
N VAL A 111 10.50 25.69 -10.46
CA VAL A 111 11.16 26.96 -10.75
C VAL A 111 10.45 27.61 -11.94
N GLY A 112 9.98 28.86 -11.79
CA GLY A 112 9.29 29.63 -12.82
C GLY A 112 7.75 29.57 -12.76
N PRO A 113 7.06 30.27 -13.68
CA PRO A 113 5.60 30.47 -13.65
C PRO A 113 4.81 29.18 -13.92
N ASP A 114 3.53 29.14 -13.51
CA ASP A 114 2.68 27.94 -13.62
C ASP A 114 2.53 27.41 -15.06
N ARG A 115 2.67 28.28 -16.06
CA ARG A 115 2.60 27.97 -17.51
C ARG A 115 3.94 28.20 -18.23
N GLY A 116 5.05 27.80 -17.62
CA GLY A 116 6.37 27.89 -18.26
C GLY A 116 7.56 27.50 -17.38
N GLY A 117 7.33 27.25 -16.09
CA GLY A 117 8.35 26.75 -15.18
C GLY A 117 8.66 25.27 -15.40
N HIS A 118 9.77 24.83 -14.85
CA HIS A 118 10.23 23.44 -14.88
C HIS A 118 10.42 22.90 -13.46
N TRP A 119 10.45 21.58 -13.34
CA TRP A 119 10.79 20.86 -12.12
C TRP A 119 12.30 20.64 -12.07
N GLU A 120 12.88 20.95 -10.93
CA GLU A 120 14.26 20.70 -10.59
C GLU A 120 14.31 19.67 -9.45
N ILE A 121 15.23 18.72 -9.53
CA ILE A 121 15.48 17.74 -8.47
C ILE A 121 16.58 18.33 -7.58
N VAL A 122 16.33 18.32 -6.27
CA VAL A 122 17.22 18.91 -5.25
C VAL A 122 17.96 17.82 -4.49
#